data_AF-H9M8R5-F1
#
_entry.id   AF-H9M8R5-F1
#
_cell.length_a   1.000
_cell.length_b   1.000
_cell.length_c   1.000
_cell.angle_alpha   90.00
_cell.angle_beta   90.00
_cell.angle_gamma   90.00
#
_symmetry.space_group_name_H-M   'P 1'
#
loop_
_entity.id
_entity.type
_entity.pdbx_description
1 polymer ?
#
loop_
_entity_poly.entity_id
_entity_poly.type
_entity_poly.pdbx_seq_one_letter_code
_entity_poly.pdbx_strand_id
1 'polypeptide(L)'
;DSETYNVLIESFLRKGLPAEAKYTLDKMMEIGHLPTASTFRSVIDGLYSDGRFQTASRVMKCMLEKDIKENFDLIPNILETLLDRGHVEEVIDRLELMFVKGCAPDLNKLSNGLCEKGKSFTACQLLQFALQKNCNIKAATYDTVLNGLCADG
;
A
#
# COMPACT_ATOMS: atom_id res chain seq x y z
N ASP A 1 -21.28 -3.45 -20.21
CA ASP A 1 -21.65 -2.67 -19.00
C ASP A 1 -20.69 -3.02 -17.86
N SER A 2 -20.81 -2.36 -16.71
CA SER A 2 -19.94 -2.59 -15.54
C SER A 2 -20.02 -4.02 -14.99
N GLU A 3 -21.19 -4.66 -15.07
CA GLU A 3 -21.38 -6.04 -14.61
C GLU A 3 -20.55 -7.03 -15.43
N THR A 4 -20.53 -6.86 -16.75
CA THR A 4 -19.71 -7.69 -17.65
C THR A 4 -18.22 -7.60 -17.29
N TYR A 5 -17.71 -6.40 -16.99
CA TYR A 5 -16.31 -6.23 -16.59
C TYR A 5 -15.99 -6.92 -15.26
N ASN A 6 -16.87 -6.80 -14.27
CA ASN A 6 -16.68 -7.47 -12.98
C ASN A 6 -16.62 -9.00 -13.15
N VAL A 7 -17.51 -9.58 -13.96
CA VAL A 7 -17.51 -11.03 -14.26
C VAL A 7 -16.20 -11.46 -14.93
N LEU A 8 -15.69 -10.68 -15.89
CA LEU A 8 -14.42 -10.96 -16.56
C LEU A 8 -13.24 -10.90 -15.58
N ILE A 9 -13.19 -9.86 -14.73
CA ILE A 9 -12.16 -9.71 -13.69
C ILE A 9 -12.16 -10.92 -12.76
N GLU A 10 -13.32 -11.30 -12.21
CA GLU A 10 -13.45 -12.46 -11.33
C GLU A 10 -13.09 -13.78 -12.03
N SER A 11 -13.43 -13.92 -13.31
CA SER A 11 -13.04 -15.08 -14.12
C SER A 11 -11.52 -15.17 -14.29
N PHE A 12 -10.83 -14.05 -14.59
CA PHE A 12 -9.37 -14.03 -14.70
C PHE A 12 -8.69 -14.34 -13.36
N LEU A 13 -9.17 -13.76 -12.27
CA LEU A 13 -8.63 -14.04 -10.93
C LEU A 13 -8.76 -15.51 -10.56
N ARG A 14 -9.93 -16.15 -10.80
CA ARG A 14 -10.12 -17.59 -10.57
C ARG A 14 -9.21 -18.48 -11.41
N LYS A 15 -8.78 -18.01 -12.58
CA LYS A 15 -7.83 -18.71 -13.46
C LYS A 15 -6.36 -18.48 -13.09
N GLY A 16 -6.08 -17.70 -12.03
CA GLY A 16 -4.71 -17.34 -11.68
C GLY A 16 -4.07 -16.36 -12.68
N LEU A 17 -4.89 -15.49 -13.29
CA LEU A 17 -4.48 -14.53 -14.31
C LEU A 17 -4.65 -13.07 -13.81
N PRO A 18 -3.93 -12.64 -12.75
CA PRO A 18 -4.15 -11.34 -12.13
C PRO A 18 -3.67 -10.16 -13.00
N ALA A 19 -2.76 -10.40 -13.94
CA ALA A 19 -2.32 -9.36 -14.88
C ALA A 19 -3.45 -9.00 -15.87
N GLU A 20 -4.17 -10.00 -16.36
CA GLU A 20 -5.34 -9.88 -17.23
C GLU A 20 -6.52 -9.26 -16.47
N ALA A 21 -6.70 -9.63 -15.19
CA ALA A 21 -7.68 -9.00 -14.31
C ALA A 21 -7.39 -7.49 -14.15
N LYS A 22 -6.13 -7.12 -13.89
CA LYS A 22 -5.71 -5.72 -13.80
C LYS A 22 -5.89 -4.97 -15.12
N TYR A 23 -5.54 -5.58 -16.25
CA TYR A 23 -5.76 -4.98 -17.57
C TYR A 23 -7.25 -4.72 -17.83
N THR A 24 -8.11 -5.67 -17.44
CA THR A 24 -9.56 -5.53 -17.56
C THR A 24 -10.10 -4.43 -16.66
N LEU A 25 -9.57 -4.29 -15.44
CA LEU A 25 -9.87 -3.19 -14.52
C LEU A 25 -9.50 -1.82 -15.13
N ASP A 26 -8.31 -1.70 -15.73
CA ASP A 26 -7.91 -0.45 -16.40
C ASP A 26 -8.86 -0.10 -17.54
N LYS A 27 -9.20 -1.09 -18.37
CA LYS A 27 -10.14 -0.89 -19.49
C LYS A 27 -11.52 -0.47 -19.03
N MET A 28 -12.02 -1.06 -17.93
CA MET A 28 -13.27 -0.65 -17.30
C MET A 28 -13.25 0.86 -16.96
N MET A 29 -12.16 1.33 -16.35
CA MET A 29 -11.99 2.74 -15.98
C MET A 29 -11.80 3.66 -17.19
N GLU A 30 -11.04 3.24 -18.20
CA GLU A 30 -10.78 4.02 -19.42
C GLU A 30 -12.06 4.36 -20.19
N ILE A 31 -13.04 3.45 -20.20
CA ILE A 31 -14.34 3.69 -20.85
C ILE A 31 -15.38 4.36 -19.93
N GLY A 32 -14.96 4.81 -18.75
CA GLY A 32 -15.79 5.59 -17.84
C GLY A 32 -16.62 4.77 -16.84
N HIS A 33 -16.44 3.44 -16.76
CA HIS A 33 -17.08 2.65 -15.71
C HIS A 33 -16.25 2.70 -14.43
N LEU A 34 -16.90 3.09 -13.31
CA LEU A 34 -16.27 3.15 -12.00
C LEU A 34 -16.27 1.74 -11.35
N PRO A 35 -15.09 1.16 -11.05
CA PRO A 35 -15.03 -0.10 -10.32
C PRO A 35 -15.51 0.07 -8.88
N THR A 36 -16.11 -0.98 -8.32
CA THR A 36 -16.51 -0.98 -6.91
C THR A 36 -15.30 -1.24 -6.00
N ALA A 37 -15.47 -0.95 -4.71
CA ALA A 37 -14.51 -1.35 -3.68
C ALA A 37 -14.15 -2.84 -3.72
N SER A 38 -15.14 -3.72 -3.94
CA SER A 38 -14.91 -5.16 -4.04
C SER A 38 -14.04 -5.51 -5.25
N THR A 39 -14.28 -4.90 -6.41
CA THR A 39 -13.47 -5.14 -7.61
C THR A 39 -12.01 -4.72 -7.40
N PHE A 40 -11.76 -3.56 -6.78
CA PHE A 40 -10.40 -3.15 -6.41
C PHE A 40 -9.73 -4.16 -5.47
N ARG A 41 -10.42 -4.57 -4.40
CA ARG A 41 -9.91 -5.56 -3.43
C ARG A 41 -9.53 -6.87 -4.10
N SER A 42 -10.42 -7.45 -4.91
CA SER A 42 -10.15 -8.74 -5.55
C SER A 42 -8.93 -8.68 -6.49
N VAL A 43 -8.75 -7.57 -7.22
CA VAL A 43 -7.56 -7.39 -8.08
C VAL A 43 -6.31 -7.18 -7.25
N ILE A 44 -6.36 -6.38 -6.18
CA ILE A 44 -5.24 -6.17 -5.26
C ILE A 44 -4.81 -7.50 -4.63
N ASP A 45 -5.75 -8.26 -4.07
CA ASP A 45 -5.50 -9.55 -3.42
C ASP A 45 -4.91 -10.55 -4.41
N GLY A 46 -5.47 -10.65 -5.62
CA GLY A 46 -4.94 -11.53 -6.66
C GLY A 46 -3.51 -11.18 -7.09
N LEU A 47 -3.21 -9.88 -7.28
CA LEU A 47 -1.86 -9.42 -7.58
C LEU A 47 -0.89 -9.66 -6.41
N TYR A 48 -1.36 -9.46 -5.18
CA TYR A 48 -0.55 -9.65 -3.97
C TYR A 48 -0.20 -11.13 -3.76
N SER A 49 -1.18 -12.02 -3.91
CA SER A 49 -0.96 -13.48 -3.83
C SER A 49 -0.03 -14.00 -4.93
N ASP A 50 -0.03 -13.37 -6.11
CA ASP A 50 0.90 -13.67 -7.21
C ASP A 50 2.28 -13.00 -7.06
N GLY A 51 2.52 -12.29 -5.95
CA GLY A 51 3.80 -11.65 -5.67
C GLY A 51 4.07 -10.34 -6.45
N ARG A 52 3.06 -9.78 -7.11
CA ARG A 52 3.14 -8.53 -7.90
C ARG A 52 2.92 -7.29 -7.03
N PHE A 53 3.65 -7.16 -5.93
CA PHE A 53 3.42 -6.15 -4.88
C PHE A 53 3.40 -4.70 -5.38
N GLN A 54 4.31 -4.31 -6.28
CA GLN A 54 4.32 -2.96 -6.85
C GLN A 54 3.10 -2.70 -7.76
N THR A 55 2.60 -3.74 -8.44
CA THR A 55 1.38 -3.61 -9.25
C THR A 55 0.16 -3.49 -8.34
N ALA A 56 0.09 -4.29 -7.27
CA ALA A 56 -0.94 -4.16 -6.23
C ALA A 56 -0.93 -2.76 -5.60
N SER A 57 0.25 -2.21 -5.28
CA SER A 57 0.43 -0.84 -4.79
C SER A 57 -0.08 0.23 -5.76
N ARG A 58 0.12 0.05 -7.07
CA ARG A 58 -0.42 0.96 -8.10
C ARG A 58 -1.94 0.90 -8.19
N VAL A 59 -2.52 -0.29 -8.04
CA VAL A 59 -3.99 -0.46 -7.99
C VAL A 59 -4.55 0.16 -6.71
N MET A 60 -3.89 -0.03 -5.56
CA MET A 60 -4.21 0.64 -4.30
C MET A 60 -4.15 2.17 -4.42
N LYS A 61 -3.13 2.72 -5.10
CA LYS A 61 -3.03 4.16 -5.39
C LYS A 61 -4.25 4.65 -6.17
N CYS A 62 -4.63 3.95 -7.24
CA CYS A 62 -5.81 4.29 -8.06
C CYS A 62 -7.10 4.26 -7.23
N MET A 63 -7.26 3.27 -6.35
CA MET A 63 -8.38 3.18 -5.42
C MET A 63 -8.47 4.43 -4.52
N LEU A 64 -7.34 4.83 -3.92
CA LEU A 64 -7.25 6.05 -3.09
C LEU A 64 -7.54 7.33 -3.88
N GLU A 65 -7.01 7.45 -5.10
CA GLU A 65 -7.24 8.61 -5.98
C GLU A 65 -8.73 8.80 -6.29
N LYS A 66 -9.49 7.69 -6.39
CA LYS A 66 -10.94 7.67 -6.61
C LYS A 66 -11.78 7.79 -5.33
N ASP A 67 -11.16 8.11 -4.19
CA ASP A 67 -11.83 8.26 -2.90
C ASP A 67 -12.57 7.01 -2.41
N ILE A 68 -12.16 5.83 -2.89
CA ILE A 68 -12.67 4.53 -2.42
C ILE A 68 -11.85 4.18 -1.17
N LYS A 69 -12.51 4.21 -0.02
CA LYS A 69 -11.89 4.08 1.31
C LYS A 69 -12.17 2.76 2.00
N GLU A 70 -13.09 1.99 1.43
CA GLU A 70 -13.26 0.59 1.79
C GLU A 70 -11.95 -0.17 1.55
N ASN A 71 -11.69 -1.19 2.35
CA ASN A 71 -10.51 -2.07 2.25
C ASN A 71 -9.16 -1.46 2.69
N PHE A 72 -9.19 -0.46 3.56
CA PHE A 72 -7.96 0.07 4.18
C PHE A 72 -7.19 -0.95 5.01
N ASP A 73 -7.81 -2.06 5.40
CA ASP A 73 -7.13 -3.20 6.04
C ASP A 73 -6.04 -3.81 5.15
N LEU A 74 -6.11 -3.64 3.83
CA LEU A 74 -5.10 -4.14 2.88
C LEU A 74 -3.83 -3.28 2.83
N ILE A 75 -3.98 -1.97 3.11
CA ILE A 75 -2.92 -0.99 2.87
C ILE A 75 -1.68 -1.25 3.74
N PRO A 76 -1.79 -1.48 5.06
CA PRO A 76 -0.63 -1.75 5.91
C PRO A 76 0.24 -2.88 5.38
N ASN A 77 -0.36 -3.99 4.93
CA ASN A 77 0.38 -5.14 4.41
C ASN A 77 1.15 -4.81 3.13
N ILE A 78 0.56 -4.00 2.24
CA ILE A 78 1.22 -3.53 1.01
C ILE A 78 2.40 -2.63 1.38
N LEU A 79 2.21 -1.66 2.29
CA LEU A 79 3.27 -0.75 2.73
C LEU A 79 4.41 -1.51 3.40
N GLU A 80 4.11 -2.40 4.35
CA GLU A 80 5.10 -3.23 5.02
C GLU A 80 5.91 -4.07 4.02
N THR A 81 5.24 -4.68 3.03
CA THR A 81 5.92 -5.50 2.02
C THR A 81 6.82 -4.68 1.09
N LEU A 82 6.40 -3.47 0.71
CA LEU A 82 7.22 -2.56 -0.09
C LEU A 82 8.43 -2.07 0.70
N LEU A 83 8.24 -1.66 1.96
CA LEU A 83 9.33 -1.30 2.87
C LEU A 83 10.30 -2.47 3.05
N ASP A 84 9.76 -3.68 3.17
CA ASP A 84 10.57 -4.88 3.31
C ASP A 84 11.44 -5.17 2.09
N ARG A 85 11.02 -4.72 0.92
CA ARG A 85 11.75 -4.83 -0.34
C ARG A 85 12.62 -3.60 -0.66
N GLY A 86 12.69 -2.63 0.26
CA GLY A 86 13.48 -1.42 0.10
C GLY A 86 12.83 -0.36 -0.81
N HIS A 87 11.54 -0.49 -1.14
CA HIS A 87 10.81 0.48 -1.96
C HIS A 87 10.30 1.67 -1.11
N VAL A 88 11.22 2.35 -0.41
CA VAL A 88 10.89 3.39 0.57
C VAL A 88 10.27 4.62 -0.07
N GLU A 89 10.81 5.08 -1.20
CA GLU A 89 10.28 6.22 -1.94
C GLU A 89 8.84 6.00 -2.39
N GLU A 90 8.55 4.80 -2.92
CA GLU A 90 7.19 4.44 -3.31
C GLU A 90 6.23 4.46 -2.11
N VAL A 91 6.68 3.99 -0.95
CA VAL A 91 5.90 4.00 0.28
C VAL A 91 5.63 5.43 0.73
N ILE A 92 6.63 6.32 0.70
CA ILE A 92 6.46 7.74 1.02
C ILE A 92 5.42 8.38 0.10
N ASP A 93 5.48 8.13 -1.21
CA ASP A 93 4.47 8.63 -2.16
C ASP A 93 3.05 8.14 -1.81
N ARG A 94 2.90 6.88 -1.37
CA ARG A 94 1.59 6.35 -0.94
C ARG A 94 1.14 7.00 0.35
N LEU A 95 2.04 7.20 1.31
CA LEU A 95 1.73 7.88 2.57
C LEU A 95 1.26 9.31 2.30
N GLU A 96 1.94 10.06 1.45
CA GLU A 96 1.53 11.42 1.06
C GLU A 96 0.11 11.46 0.50
N LEU A 97 -0.20 10.55 -0.44
CA LEU A 97 -1.54 10.43 -0.98
C LEU A 97 -2.56 10.11 0.12
N MET A 98 -2.23 9.18 1.02
CA MET A 98 -3.09 8.82 2.15
C MET A 98 -3.36 10.01 3.08
N PHE A 99 -2.36 10.85 3.36
CA PHE A 99 -2.55 12.08 4.14
C PHE A 99 -3.49 13.06 3.44
N VAL A 100 -3.29 13.29 2.13
CA VAL A 100 -4.17 14.16 1.32
C VAL A 100 -5.60 13.65 1.31
N LYS A 101 -5.79 12.33 1.29
CA LYS A 101 -7.11 11.68 1.31
C LYS A 101 -7.74 11.58 2.71
N GLY A 102 -7.02 12.01 3.75
CA GLY A 102 -7.50 12.02 5.14
C GLY A 102 -7.49 10.64 5.80
N CYS A 103 -6.52 9.80 5.43
CA CYS A 103 -6.52 8.36 5.69
C CYS A 103 -5.13 7.88 6.14
N ALA A 104 -4.59 8.45 7.22
CA ALA A 104 -3.22 8.18 7.66
C ALA A 104 -3.05 6.80 8.33
N PRO A 105 -2.00 6.03 7.98
CA PRO A 105 -1.68 4.78 8.68
C PRO A 105 -0.93 5.06 10.00
N ASP A 106 -0.82 4.04 10.86
CA ASP A 106 -0.04 4.12 12.10
C ASP A 106 1.46 4.02 11.80
N LEU A 107 2.10 5.18 11.65
CA LEU A 107 3.54 5.29 11.40
C LEU A 107 4.38 4.75 12.57
N ASN A 108 3.87 4.76 13.81
CA ASN A 108 4.62 4.18 14.94
C ASN A 108 4.75 2.67 14.77
N LYS A 109 3.65 2.01 14.38
CA LYS A 109 3.64 0.57 14.14
C LYS A 109 4.54 0.19 12.97
N LEU A 110 4.49 0.94 11.86
CA LEU A 110 5.35 0.70 10.69
C LEU A 110 6.84 0.87 11.04
N SER A 111 7.21 1.95 11.74
CA SER A 111 8.61 2.19 12.15
C SER A 111 9.11 1.13 13.12
N ASN A 112 8.33 0.76 14.14
CA ASN A 112 8.73 -0.29 15.09
C ASN A 112 8.90 -1.65 14.40
N GLY A 113 7.95 -2.04 13.54
CA GLY A 113 8.02 -3.30 12.81
C GLY A 113 9.21 -3.39 11.86
N LEU A 114 9.70 -2.26 11.33
CA LEU A 114 10.93 -2.24 10.54
C LEU A 114 12.18 -2.46 11.40
N CYS A 115 12.25 -1.85 12.59
CA CYS A 115 13.35 -2.08 13.52
C CYS A 115 13.40 -3.53 14.00
N GLU A 116 12.25 -4.15 14.28
CA GLU A 116 12.17 -5.58 14.63
C GLU A 116 12.72 -6.49 13.52
N LYS A 117 12.72 -6.02 12.26
CA LYS A 117 13.27 -6.71 11.09
C LYS A 117 14.71 -6.29 10.75
N GLY A 118 15.38 -5.50 11.59
CA GLY A 118 16.74 -5.00 11.36
C GLY A 118 16.83 -3.96 10.24
N LYS A 119 15.73 -3.26 9.93
CA LYS A 119 15.65 -2.22 8.89
C LYS A 119 15.63 -0.82 9.51
N SER A 120 16.53 -0.58 10.46
CA SER A 120 16.57 0.65 11.27
C SER A 120 16.78 1.91 10.42
N PHE A 121 17.57 1.81 9.35
CA PHE A 121 17.76 2.91 8.39
C PHE A 121 16.45 3.29 7.68
N THR A 122 15.70 2.31 7.17
CA THR A 122 14.39 2.54 6.55
C THR A 122 13.39 3.12 7.56
N ALA A 123 13.40 2.64 8.81
CA ALA A 123 12.56 3.18 9.87
C ALA A 123 12.89 4.67 10.14
N CYS A 124 14.17 5.05 10.09
CA CYS A 124 14.63 6.43 10.22
C CYS A 124 14.10 7.33 9.09
N GLN A 125 14.12 6.86 7.84
CA GLN A 125 13.54 7.60 6.71
C GLN A 125 12.03 7.86 6.91
N LEU A 126 11.30 6.88 7.43
CA LEU A 126 9.88 7.02 7.81
C LEU A 126 9.67 8.05 8.92
N LEU A 127 10.53 8.08 9.93
CA LEU A 127 10.48 9.08 11.00
C LEU A 127 10.77 10.48 10.49
N GLN A 128 11.72 10.63 9.57
CA GLN A 128 12.01 11.91 8.93
C GLN A 128 10.80 12.43 8.15
N PHE A 129 10.14 11.55 7.39
CA PHE A 129 8.88 11.87 6.72
C PHE A 129 7.79 12.27 7.72
N ALA A 130 7.60 11.50 8.79
CA ALA A 130 6.60 11.78 9.83
C ALA A 130 6.82 13.16 10.48
N LEU A 131 8.08 13.52 10.77
CA LEU A 131 8.46 14.84 11.28
C LEU A 131 8.08 15.96 10.31
N GLN A 132 8.38 15.80 9.01
CA GLN A 132 8.04 16.79 7.99
C GLN A 132 6.53 17.01 7.85
N LYS A 133 5.71 15.97 8.10
CA LYS A 133 4.25 16.05 8.07
C LYS A 133 3.62 16.39 9.42
N ASN A 134 4.42 16.71 10.45
CA ASN A 134 3.96 16.96 11.83
C ASN A 134 3.11 15.83 12.41
N CYS A 135 3.41 14.59 12.04
CA CYS A 135 2.74 13.41 12.59
C CYS A 135 3.15 13.18 14.04
N ASN A 136 2.19 12.76 14.88
CA ASN A 136 2.48 12.42 16.26
C ASN A 136 3.18 11.04 16.34
N ILE A 137 4.50 11.06 16.48
CA ILE A 137 5.31 9.88 16.76
C ILE A 137 5.60 9.82 18.26
N LYS A 138 5.42 8.63 18.86
CA LYS A 138 5.70 8.37 20.26
C LYS A 138 7.21 8.41 20.51
N ALA A 139 7.62 8.97 21.64
CA ALA A 139 9.02 8.99 22.08
C ALA A 139 9.66 7.59 22.02
N ALA A 140 8.94 6.57 22.50
CA ALA A 140 9.39 5.18 22.46
C ALA A 140 9.75 4.68 21.04
N THR A 141 9.04 5.14 20.00
CA THR A 141 9.37 4.78 18.61
C THR A 141 10.68 5.42 18.15
N TYR A 142 10.96 6.68 18.54
CA TYR A 142 12.29 7.27 18.28
C TYR A 142 13.39 6.48 18.98
N ASP A 143 13.19 6.12 20.25
CA ASP A 143 14.16 5.33 21.02
C ASP A 143 14.42 3.97 20.35
N THR A 144 13.37 3.28 19.89
CA THR A 144 13.49 2.02 19.16
C THR A 144 14.32 2.17 17.88
N VAL A 145 14.05 3.21 17.07
CA VAL A 145 14.80 3.44 15.83
C VAL A 145 16.25 3.82 16.10
N LEU A 146 16.51 4.70 17.07
CA LEU A 146 17.86 5.10 17.43
C LEU A 146 18.69 3.93 17.96
N ASN A 147 18.10 3.10 18.84
CA ASN A 147 18.78 1.90 19.35
C ASN A 147 19.08 0.90 18.23
N GLY A 148 18.16 0.71 17.29
CA GLY A 148 18.39 -0.14 16.12
C GLY A 148 19.55 0.36 15.26
N LEU A 149 19.61 1.66 14.97
CA LEU A 149 20.71 2.27 14.22
C LEU A 149 22.07 2.11 14.91
N CYS A 150 22.12 2.23 16.25
CA CYS A 150 23.34 2.01 17.02
C CYS A 150 23.79 0.55 17.03
N ALA A 151 22.87 -0.41 16.87
CA ALA A 151 23.19 -1.83 16.84
C ALA A 151 23.62 -2.32 15.44
N ASP A 152 23.16 -1.64 14.37
CA ASP A 152 23.49 -1.95 12.98
C ASP A 152 24.86 -1.40 12.53
N GLY A 153 25.48 -0.52 13.34
CA GLY A 153 26.79 0.12 13.08
C GLY A 153 27.93 -0.49 13.89
#